data_AF-A0A8T5RQ14-F1
#
_entry.id   AF-A0A8T5RQ14-F1
#
_cell.length_a   1.000
_cell.length_b   1.000
_cell.length_c   1.000
_cell.angle_alpha   90.00
_cell.angle_beta   90.00
_cell.angle_gamma   90.00
#
_symmetry.space_group_name_H-M   'P 1'
#
loop_
_entity.id
_entity.type
_entity.pdbx_description
1 polymer ?
#
loop_
_entity_poly.entity_id
_entity_poly.type
_entity_poly.pdbx_seq_one_letter_code
_entity_poly.pdbx_strand_id
1 'polypeptide(L)'
;MRREFKTKKVLIIRVENVFINLLFSFFPDLYIHDIRIEKDESSGIREVSLYFLTYKERGIAIGRKGEYIKSLNELCQKFLVLENKITPLEIKCKIVD
;
A
#
# COMPACT_ATOMS: atom_id res chain seq x y z
N MET A 1 -6.51 -15.93 20.31
CA MET A 1 -6.19 -15.08 19.13
C MET A 1 -7.09 -15.29 17.92
N ARG A 2 -6.92 -16.28 17.03
CA ARG A 2 -7.70 -16.33 15.75
C ARG A 2 -9.24 -16.41 15.95
N ARG A 3 -9.69 -16.97 17.07
CA ARG A 3 -11.12 -17.04 17.47
C ARG A 3 -11.70 -15.70 17.96
N GLU A 4 -10.87 -14.74 18.37
CA GLU A 4 -11.31 -13.40 18.83
C GLU A 4 -11.51 -12.42 17.67
N PHE A 5 -10.87 -12.68 16.51
CA PHE A 5 -10.93 -11.83 15.32
C PHE A 5 -11.88 -12.36 14.24
N LYS A 6 -12.94 -13.10 14.59
CA LYS A 6 -13.82 -13.78 13.61
C LYS A 6 -14.36 -12.88 12.49
N THR A 7 -14.53 -11.59 12.75
CA THR A 7 -15.07 -10.61 11.78
C THR A 7 -14.00 -9.82 11.05
N LYS A 8 -12.71 -9.98 11.38
CA LYS A 8 -11.62 -9.18 10.83
C LYS A 8 -10.64 -10.07 10.06
N LYS A 9 -10.18 -9.58 8.91
CA LYS A 9 -9.00 -10.14 8.26
C LYS A 9 -7.76 -9.67 9.04
N VAL A 10 -6.87 -10.60 9.35
CA VAL A 10 -5.60 -10.32 10.01
C VAL A 10 -4.49 -10.65 9.03
N LEU A 11 -3.64 -9.67 8.74
CA LEU A 11 -2.42 -9.84 7.95
C LEU A 11 -1.24 -9.68 8.90
N ILE A 12 -0.35 -10.68 8.93
CA ILE A 12 0.91 -10.61 9.68
C ILE A 12 1.99 -10.35 8.65
N ILE A 13 2.66 -9.20 8.77
CA ILE A 13 3.75 -8.79 7.88
C ILE A 13 5.06 -8.79 8.63
N ARG A 14 6.17 -8.93 7.89
CA ARG A 14 7.51 -8.73 8.44
C ARG A 14 7.78 -7.23 8.56
N VAL A 15 8.49 -6.83 9.61
CA VAL A 15 9.04 -5.48 9.71
C VAL A 15 10.20 -5.36 8.74
N GLU A 16 10.17 -4.35 7.89
CA GLU A 16 11.14 -4.13 6.83
C GLU A 16 11.70 -2.70 6.92
N ASN A 17 13.02 -2.56 6.77
CA ASN A 17 13.70 -1.25 6.81
C ASN A 17 13.72 -0.57 5.43
N VAL A 18 13.47 -1.33 4.37
CA VAL A 18 13.38 -0.84 3.00
C VAL A 18 11.90 -0.73 2.64
N PHE A 19 11.44 0.48 2.31
CA PHE A 19 10.02 0.74 2.07
C PHE A 19 9.42 -0.15 0.97
N ILE A 20 10.16 -0.42 -0.11
CA ILE A 20 9.69 -1.32 -1.18
C ILE A 20 9.45 -2.75 -0.65
N ASN A 21 10.29 -3.27 0.23
CA ASN A 21 10.09 -4.60 0.83
C ASN A 21 8.86 -4.61 1.76
N LEU A 22 8.68 -3.54 2.53
CA LEU A 22 7.50 -3.37 3.37
C LEU A 22 6.23 -3.34 2.51
N LEU A 23 6.28 -2.64 1.38
CA LEU A 23 5.19 -2.53 0.41
C LEU A 23 4.78 -3.90 -0.13
N PHE A 24 5.74 -4.71 -0.59
CA PHE A 24 5.47 -6.08 -1.01
C PHE A 24 4.90 -6.95 0.14
N SER A 25 5.31 -6.71 1.38
CA SER A 25 4.78 -7.44 2.53
C SER A 25 3.30 -7.16 2.80
N PHE A 26 2.78 -5.99 2.40
CA PHE A 26 1.34 -5.70 2.45
C PHE A 26 0.56 -6.50 1.39
N PHE A 27 1.17 -6.84 0.27
CA PHE A 27 0.52 -7.52 -0.87
C PHE A 27 1.13 -8.91 -1.14
N PRO A 28 1.00 -9.89 -0.22
CA PRO A 28 1.74 -11.15 -0.29
C PRO A 28 1.44 -12.02 -1.52
N ASP A 29 0.23 -11.90 -2.09
CA ASP A 29 -0.24 -12.77 -3.17
C ASP A 29 -0.53 -12.00 -4.48
N LEU A 30 -0.02 -10.77 -4.63
CA LEU A 30 -0.25 -9.96 -5.83
C LEU A 30 1.02 -9.74 -6.63
N TYR A 31 0.90 -9.92 -7.94
CA TYR A 31 1.91 -9.47 -8.87
C TYR A 31 1.76 -7.97 -9.12
N ILE A 32 2.67 -7.18 -8.54
CA ILE A 32 2.83 -5.76 -8.85
C ILE A 32 3.82 -5.67 -10.00
N HIS A 33 3.37 -5.15 -11.14
CA HIS A 33 4.17 -5.11 -12.38
C HIS A 33 5.24 -4.03 -12.34
N ASP A 34 4.87 -2.83 -11.91
CA ASP A 34 5.76 -1.67 -11.81
C ASP A 34 5.37 -0.81 -10.59
N ILE A 35 6.34 -0.09 -10.04
CA ILE A 35 6.15 0.84 -8.92
C ILE A 35 6.81 2.17 -9.29
N ARG A 36 6.03 3.24 -9.30
CA ARG A 36 6.55 4.60 -9.51
C ARG A 36 6.33 5.45 -8.28
N ILE A 37 7.36 6.20 -7.93
CA ILE A 37 7.32 7.15 -6.82
C ILE A 37 7.50 8.54 -7.39
N GLU A 38 6.47 9.35 -7.29
CA GLU A 38 6.45 10.71 -7.79
C GLU A 38 6.21 11.66 -6.62
N LYS A 39 6.82 12.84 -6.66
CA LYS A 39 6.55 13.89 -5.68
C LYS A 39 5.59 14.87 -6.32
N ASP A 40 4.42 15.03 -5.74
CA ASP A 40 3.55 16.13 -6.12
C ASP A 40 4.16 17.44 -5.60
N GLU A 41 4.61 18.29 -6.51
CA GLU A 41 5.22 19.58 -6.18
C GLU A 41 4.22 20.54 -5.53
N SER A 42 2.92 20.38 -5.79
CA SER A 42 1.87 21.27 -5.30
C SER A 42 1.42 20.93 -3.87
N SER A 43 1.24 19.65 -3.56
CA SER A 43 0.80 19.19 -2.22
C SER A 43 1.96 18.76 -1.33
N GLY A 44 3.14 18.53 -1.88
CA GLY A 44 4.29 17.95 -1.17
C GLY A 44 4.13 16.48 -0.82
N ILE A 45 3.01 15.85 -1.21
CA ILE A 45 2.71 14.44 -0.97
C ILE A 45 3.50 13.59 -1.97
N ARG A 46 4.11 12.50 -1.49
CA ARG A 46 4.71 11.49 -2.37
C ARG A 46 3.63 10.51 -2.82
N GLU A 47 3.36 10.46 -4.12
CA GLU A 47 2.49 9.46 -4.71
C GLU A 47 3.29 8.19 -5.03
N VAL A 48 2.84 7.04 -4.53
CA VAL A 48 3.35 5.72 -4.89
C VAL A 48 2.33 5.02 -5.74
N SER A 49 2.58 4.95 -7.04
CA SER A 49 1.73 4.26 -7.99
C SER A 49 2.16 2.80 -8.14
N LEU A 50 1.29 1.88 -7.75
CA LEU A 50 1.40 0.45 -8.03
C LEU A 50 0.68 0.13 -9.33
N TYR A 51 1.40 -0.36 -10.33
CA TYR A 51 0.84 -0.75 -11.61
C TYR A 51 0.59 -2.25 -11.67
N PHE A 52 -0.59 -2.62 -12.16
CA PHE A 52 -1.03 -3.99 -12.32
C PHE A 52 -1.36 -4.26 -13.78
N LEU A 53 -1.07 -5.48 -14.25
CA LEU A 53 -1.40 -5.91 -15.61
C LEU A 53 -2.90 -6.20 -15.77
N THR A 54 -3.60 -6.57 -14.70
CA THR A 54 -4.99 -6.97 -14.77
C THR A 54 -5.88 -6.17 -13.82
N TYR A 55 -7.11 -5.88 -14.27
CA TYR A 55 -8.16 -5.30 -13.42
C TYR A 55 -8.48 -6.16 -12.19
N LYS A 56 -8.29 -7.48 -12.30
CA LYS A 56 -8.50 -8.42 -11.20
C LYS A 56 -7.49 -8.18 -10.07
N GLU A 57 -6.20 -8.17 -10.37
CA GLU A 57 -5.15 -7.94 -9.38
C GLU A 57 -5.26 -6.54 -8.78
N ARG A 58 -5.48 -5.53 -9.63
CA ARG A 58 -5.78 -4.17 -9.17
C ARG A 58 -6.98 -4.13 -8.21
N GLY A 59 -8.06 -4.83 -8.55
CA GLY A 59 -9.26 -4.89 -7.71
C GLY A 59 -8.98 -5.53 -6.34
N ILE A 60 -8.14 -6.56 -6.30
CA ILE A 60 -7.70 -7.19 -5.04
C ILE A 60 -6.85 -6.21 -4.23
N ALA A 61 -5.89 -5.51 -4.85
CA ALA A 61 -5.03 -4.52 -4.19
C ALA A 61 -5.82 -3.35 -3.59
N ILE A 62 -6.86 -2.90 -4.30
CA ILE A 62 -7.77 -1.83 -3.82
C ILE A 62 -8.63 -2.34 -2.66
N GLY A 63 -9.08 -3.59 -2.74
CA GLY A 63 -10.00 -4.21 -1.78
C GLY A 63 -11.45 -3.77 -1.97
N ARG A 64 -12.35 -4.39 -1.19
CA ARG A 64 -13.78 -4.13 -1.27
C ARG A 64 -14.06 -2.65 -0.96
N LYS A 65 -14.75 -1.95 -1.87
CA LYS A 65 -15.05 -0.50 -1.77
C LYS A 65 -13.79 0.39 -1.57
N GLY A 66 -12.61 -0.10 -1.92
CA GLY A 66 -11.34 0.60 -1.66
C GLY A 66 -10.89 0.60 -0.21
N GLU A 67 -11.52 -0.19 0.67
CA GLU A 67 -11.20 -0.17 2.10
C GLU A 67 -9.77 -0.63 2.39
N TYR A 68 -9.23 -1.58 1.61
CA TYR A 68 -7.89 -2.09 1.86
C TYR A 68 -6.84 -1.01 1.61
N ILE A 69 -6.86 -0.37 0.43
CA ILE A 69 -5.90 0.67 0.09
C ILE A 69 -6.04 1.91 0.99
N LYS A 70 -7.27 2.24 1.42
CA LYS A 70 -7.52 3.31 2.40
C LYS A 70 -6.88 3.00 3.75
N SER A 71 -7.10 1.80 4.29
CA SER A 71 -6.47 1.39 5.55
C SER A 71 -4.96 1.38 5.47
N LEU A 72 -4.39 0.96 4.34
CA LEU A 72 -2.96 1.00 4.12
C LEU A 72 -2.42 2.44 4.08
N ASN A 73 -3.08 3.35 3.37
CA ASN A 73 -2.71 4.77 3.35
C ASN A 73 -2.78 5.40 4.74
N GLU A 74 -3.84 5.13 5.51
CA GLU A 74 -3.94 5.61 6.90
C GLU A 74 -2.81 5.08 7.78
N LEU A 75 -2.40 3.83 7.58
CA LEU A 75 -1.28 3.22 8.30
C LEU A 75 0.05 3.88 7.92
N CYS A 76 0.31 4.07 6.63
CA CYS A 76 1.52 4.74 6.16
C CYS A 76 1.60 6.18 6.66
N GLN A 77 0.50 6.95 6.58
CA GLN A 77 0.47 8.33 7.04
C GLN A 77 0.77 8.48 8.54
N LYS A 78 0.38 7.49 9.36
CA LYS A 78 0.58 7.53 10.82
C LYS A 78 1.95 7.02 11.26
N PHE A 79 2.49 6.01 10.58
CA PHE A 79 3.61 5.24 11.10
C PHE A 79 4.83 5.16 10.18
N LEU A 80 4.72 5.57 8.91
CA LEU A 80 5.85 5.52 7.99
C LEU A 80 6.74 6.75 8.17
N VAL A 81 7.99 6.50 8.51
CA VAL A 81 9.05 7.51 8.59
C VAL A 81 10.00 7.29 7.42
N LEU A 82 10.13 8.29 6.55
CA LEU A 82 11.09 8.31 5.45
C LEU A 82 12.05 9.47 5.69
N GLU A 83 13.35 9.25 5.46
CA GLU A 83 14.37 10.31 5.61
C GLU A 83 14.33 10.99 7.01
N ASN A 84 14.08 10.20 8.06
CA ASN A 84 13.93 10.65 9.46
C ASN A 84 12.76 11.61 9.74
N LYS A 85 11.75 11.68 8.85
CA LYS A 85 10.52 12.45 9.07
C LYS A 85 9.28 11.66 8.67
N ILE A 86 8.17 11.90 9.36
CA ILE A 86 6.87 11.43 8.88
C ILE A 86 6.63 12.14 7.55
N THR A 87 6.59 11.35 6.48
CA THR A 87 6.47 11.88 5.12
C THR A 87 5.08 11.54 4.60
N PRO A 88 4.25 12.54 4.24
CA PRO A 88 2.94 12.27 3.69
C PRO A 88 3.09 11.53 2.35
N LEU A 89 2.47 10.37 2.30
CA LEU A 89 2.55 9.43 1.20
C LEU A 89 1.16 8.90 0.91
N GLU A 90 0.85 8.77 -0.38
CA GLU A 90 -0.39 8.18 -0.86
C GLU A 90 -0.09 7.07 -1.87
N ILE A 91 -0.57 5.87 -1.58
CA ILE A 91 -0.45 4.71 -2.44
C ILE A 91 -1.70 4.63 -3.32
N LYS A 92 -1.49 4.51 -4.64
CA LYS A 92 -2.54 4.37 -5.65
C LYS A 92 -2.33 3.10 -6.48
N CYS A 93 -3.43 2.45 -6.86
CA CYS A 93 -3.39 1.26 -7.71
C CYS A 93 -3.89 1.60 -9.12
N LYS A 94 -3.02 1.45 -10.12
CA LYS A 94 -3.24 1.79 -11.53
C LYS A 94 -3.15 0.55 -12.42
N ILE A 95 -3.71 0.63 -13.63
CA ILE A 95 -3.51 -0.36 -14.69
C ILE A 95 -2.35 0.11 -15.55
N VAL A 96 -1.57 -0.83 -16.08
CA VAL A 96 -0.62 -0.55 -17.15
C VAL A 96 -1.44 -0.26 -18.40
N ASP A 97 -1.40 0.99 -18.87
CA ASP A 97 -2.00 1.39 -20.14
C ASP A 97 -1.22 0.82 -21.35
#